data_AF-A0A2E0GSQ4-F1
#
_entry.id   AF-A0A2E0GSQ4-F1
#
_cell.length_a   1.000
_cell.length_b   1.000
_cell.length_c   1.000
_cell.angle_alpha   90.00
_cell.angle_beta   90.00
_cell.angle_gamma   90.00
#
_symmetry.space_group_name_H-M   'P 1'
#
loop_
_entity.id
_entity.type
_entity.pdbx_description
1 polymer ?
#
loop_
_entity_poly.entity_id
_entity_poly.type
_entity_poly.pdbx_seq_one_letter_code
_entity_poly.pdbx_strand_id
1 'polypeptide(L)' 'NDFLIEGLVHVTSLTQDYFIFDKIRKVLIGEKTNKIFKIGAQIEIVISDVDVAAQKISFTPIK' A
#
# COMPACT_ATOMS: atom_id res chain seq x y z
N ASN A 1 2.92 -20.01 11.23
CA ASN A 1 4.02 -19.15 11.71
C ASN A 1 3.71 -17.78 11.15
N ASP A 2 2.77 -17.08 11.79
CA ASP A 2 2.21 -15.82 11.28
C ASP A 2 3.05 -14.67 11.83
N PHE A 3 3.92 -14.14 10.97
CA PHE A 3 4.71 -12.97 11.30
C PHE A 3 3.83 -11.73 11.18
N LEU A 4 3.48 -11.12 12.31
CA LEU A 4 2.82 -9.81 12.37
C LEU A 4 3.85 -8.71 12.07
N ILE A 5 4.16 -8.54 10.78
CA ILE A 5 5.10 -7.55 10.29
C ILE A 5 4.30 -6.32 9.86
N GLU A 6 4.63 -5.17 10.44
CA GLU A 6 4.08 -3.89 10.03
C GLU A 6 4.94 -3.27 8.93
N GLY A 7 4.28 -2.57 8.01
CA GLY A 7 4.86 -2.16 6.75
C GLY A 7 4.24 -0.89 6.21
N LEU A 8 5.02 -0.16 5.40
CA LEU A 8 4.54 1.02 4.70
C LEU A 8 4.61 0.79 3.20
N VAL A 9 3.47 0.92 2.54
CA VAL A 9 3.38 1.03 1.08
C VAL A 9 3.37 2.52 0.76
N HIS A 10 4.38 2.99 0.04
CA HIS A 10 4.41 4.39 -0.37
C HIS A 10 3.36 4.62 -1.48
N VAL A 11 2.61 5.72 -1.39
CA VAL A 11 1.53 6.03 -2.36
C VAL A 11 2.07 6.15 -3.80
N THR A 12 3.33 6.57 -3.96
CA THR A 12 3.99 6.66 -5.28
C THR A 12 4.33 5.29 -5.88
N SER A 13 4.33 4.24 -5.06
CA SER A 13 4.50 2.86 -5.52
C SER A 13 3.18 2.23 -5.93
N LEU A 14 2.04 2.84 -5.56
CA LEU A 14 0.78 2.54 -6.21
C LEU A 14 0.91 2.99 -7.67
N THR A 15 0.37 2.19 -8.59
CA THR A 15 0.33 2.41 -10.05
C THR A 15 0.26 3.89 -10.46
N GLN A 16 0.80 4.26 -11.63
CA GLN A 16 0.76 5.62 -12.22
C GLN A 16 -0.67 6.17 -12.40
N ASP A 17 -1.31 6.50 -11.29
CA ASP A 17 -2.66 6.96 -11.17
C ASP A 17 -2.69 8.06 -10.10
N TYR A 18 -3.61 8.99 -10.27
CA TYR A 18 -3.83 10.05 -9.30
C TYR A 18 -4.81 9.55 -8.24
N PHE A 19 -4.33 9.43 -7.00
CA PHE A 19 -5.15 8.94 -5.88
C PHE A 19 -5.74 10.11 -5.08
N ILE A 20 -7.07 10.16 -5.00
CA ILE A 20 -7.81 11.07 -4.13
C ILE A 20 -8.06 10.39 -2.79
N PHE A 21 -7.70 11.06 -1.70
CA PHE A 21 -7.95 10.57 -0.34
C PHE A 21 -9.29 11.10 0.21
N ASP A 22 -10.25 10.19 0.40
CA ASP A 22 -11.50 10.47 1.11
C ASP A 22 -11.30 10.20 2.61
N LYS A 23 -11.18 11.28 3.40
CA LYS A 23 -10.95 11.22 4.85
C LYS A 23 -12.11 10.59 5.63
N ILE A 24 -13.35 10.74 5.15
CA ILE A 24 -14.54 10.26 5.86
C ILE A 24 -14.63 8.75 5.72
N ARG A 25 -14.45 8.26 4.48
CA ARG A 25 -14.50 6.83 4.18
C ARG A 25 -13.18 6.10 4.45
N LYS A 26 -12.10 6.84 4.69
CA LYS A 26 -10.72 6.35 4.83
C LYS A 26 -10.31 5.47 3.64
N VAL A 27 -10.52 6.00 2.44
CA VAL A 27 -10.18 5.33 1.17
C VAL A 27 -9.33 6.22 0.28
N LEU A 28 -8.47 5.59 -0.50
CA LEU A 28 -7.78 6.18 -1.65
C LEU A 28 -8.47 5.67 -2.92
N ILE A 29 -8.87 6.58 -3.80
CA ILE A 29 -9.56 6.26 -5.06
C ILE A 29 -8.68 6.77 -6.21
N GLY A 30 -8.25 5.86 -7.09
CA GLY A 30 -7.52 6.22 -8.31
C GLY A 30 -8.46 6.78 -9.37
N GLU A 31 -8.19 7.97 -9.89
CA GLU A 31 -9.03 8.62 -10.90
C GLU A 31 -9.08 7.87 -12.23
N LYS A 32 -7.94 7.33 -12.68
CA LYS A 32 -7.83 6.70 -13.99
C LYS A 32 -8.23 5.22 -13.95
N THR A 33 -7.88 4.52 -12.89
CA THR A 33 -8.09 3.06 -12.78
C THR A 33 -9.34 2.69 -11.98
N ASN A 34 -9.94 3.63 -11.24
CA ASN A 34 -10.96 3.35 -10.22
C ASN A 34 -10.51 2.31 -9.18
N LYS A 35 -9.19 2.08 -9.00
CA LYS A 35 -8.68 1.23 -7.92
C LYS A 35 -8.97 1.92 -6.59
N ILE A 36 -9.62 1.20 -5.68
CA ILE A 36 -10.00 1.68 -4.35
C ILE A 36 -9.14 0.95 -3.33
N PHE A 37 -8.31 1.68 -2.59
CA PHE A 37 -7.59 1.17 -1.43
C PHE A 37 -8.27 1.66 -0.16
N LYS A 38 -8.79 0.74 0.65
CA LYS A 38 -9.50 1.05 1.90
C LYS A 38 -8.74 0.50 3.09
N ILE A 39 -8.79 1.19 4.23
CA ILE A 39 -8.29 0.65 5.49
C ILE A 39 -9.02 -0.66 5.83
N GLY A 40 -8.26 -1.73 6.04
CA GLY A 40 -8.77 -3.08 6.31
C GLY A 40 -9.07 -3.90 5.05
N ALA A 41 -8.87 -3.36 3.85
CA ALA A 41 -8.85 -4.16 2.64
C ALA A 41 -7.60 -5.05 2.61
N GLN A 42 -7.78 -6.30 2.23
CA GLN A 42 -6.66 -7.19 1.92
C GLN A 42 -6.12 -6.83 0.54
N ILE A 43 -4.80 -6.68 0.45
CA ILE A 43 -4.09 -6.46 -0.80
C ILE A 43 -2.96 -7.47 -0.91
N GLU A 44 -2.72 -7.95 -2.11
CA GLU A 44 -1.54 -8.76 -2.37
C GLU A 44 -0.34 -7.83 -2.59
N ILE A 45 0.75 -8.10 -1.87
CA ILE A 45 1.98 -7.31 -1.90
C ILE A 45 3.19 -8.21 -2.13
N VAL A 46 4.28 -7.60 -2.58
CA VAL A 46 5.61 -8.22 -2.63
C VAL A 46 6.59 -7.38 -1.82
N ILE A 47 7.60 -8.04 -1.27
CA ILE A 47 8.68 -7.39 -0.55
C ILE A 47 9.58 -6.72 -1.59
N SER A 48 9.70 -5.40 -1.50
CA SER A 48 10.54 -4.61 -2.41
C SER A 48 11.93 -4.37 -1.85
N ASP A 49 12.03 -4.12 -0.54
CA ASP A 49 13.29 -3.85 0.14
C ASP A 49 13.16 -4.17 1.64
N VAL A 50 14.27 -4.58 2.26
CA VAL A 50 14.36 -4.92 3.68
C VAL A 50 15.59 -4.24 4.27
N ASP A 51 15.35 -3.26 5.12
CA ASP A 51 16.39 -2.63 5.93
C ASP A 51 16.34 -3.19 7.35
N VAL A 52 17.23 -4.15 7.61
CA VAL A 52 17.35 -4.81 8.92
C VAL A 52 17.90 -3.86 9.98
N ALA A 53 18.74 -2.90 9.60
CA ALA A 53 19.33 -1.94 10.53
C ALA A 53 18.30 -0.92 11.02
N ALA A 54 17.42 -0.47 10.12
CA ALA A 54 16.32 0.43 10.44
C ALA A 54 15.03 -0.29 10.89
N GLN A 55 15.01 -1.63 10.87
CA GLN A 55 13.81 -2.46 11.08
C GLN A 55 12.64 -2.03 10.18
N LYS A 56 12.94 -1.69 8.92
CA LYS A 56 11.95 -1.23 7.95
C LYS A 56 11.81 -2.22 6.82
N ILE A 57 10.57 -2.52 6.47
CA ILE A 57 10.25 -3.36 5.32
C ILE A 57 9.35 -2.54 4.40
N SER A 58 9.78 -2.44 3.15
CA SER A 58 9.07 -1.70 2.11
C SER A 58 8.32 -2.67 1.21
N PHE A 59 7.05 -2.38 0.97
CA PHE A 59 6.15 -3.23 0.19
C PHE A 59 5.68 -2.54 -1.07
N THR A 60 5.49 -3.31 -2.14
CA THR A 60 4.86 -2.84 -3.38
C THR A 60 3.66 -3.73 -3.73
N PRO A 61 2.54 -3.15 -4.19
CA PRO A 61 1.40 -3.94 -4.63
C PRO A 61 1.74 -4.69 -5.91
N ILE A 62 1.24 -5.92 -6.05
CA ILE A 62 1.27 -6.62 -7.34
C ILE A 62 0.26 -6.00 -8.31
N LYS A 63 0.65 -5.91 -9.58
CA LYS A 63 -0.07 -5.16 -10.62
C LYS A 63 -1.43 -5.74 -10.95
#